data_AF-A0A661WPC7-F1
#
_entry.id   AF-A0A661WPC7-F1
#
_cell.length_a   1.000
_cell.length_b   1.000
_cell.length_c   1.000
_cell.angle_alpha   90.00
_cell.angle_beta   90.00
_cell.angle_gamma   90.00
#
_symmetry.space_group_name_H-M   'P 1'
#
loop_
_entity.id
_entity.type
_entity.pdbx_description
1 polymer ?
#
loop_
_entity_poly.entity_id
_entity_poly.type
_entity_poly.pdbx_seq_one_letter_code
_entity_poly.pdbx_strand_id
1 'polypeptide(L)'
;EVADLVSKGVEEIDVVCKIGYLRSGMFDEFRDDLSVVVKAANGKITKVILETSILTDEELQKAVELSIEAGMDYIKTASGFNGPGATVPIIKRMYELAAGRIKVKAAGGIRCWDDAVAMVNAGADVLGASSGVAIITGAKSGDGY
;
A
#
# COMPACT_ATOMS: atom_id res chain seq x y z
N GLU A 1 19.22 -0.82 2.57
CA GLU A 1 18.33 0.04 3.37
C GLU A 1 17.52 -0.77 4.38
N VAL A 2 16.62 -1.66 3.95
CA VAL A 2 15.75 -2.48 4.83
C VAL A 2 16.48 -3.13 6.01
N ALA A 3 17.56 -3.89 5.77
CA ALA A 3 18.30 -4.56 6.84
C ALA A 3 18.93 -3.58 7.87
N ASP A 4 19.30 -2.37 7.44
CA ASP A 4 19.79 -1.31 8.33
C ASP A 4 18.66 -0.67 9.14
N LEU A 5 17.47 -0.50 8.56
CA LEU A 5 16.29 -0.06 9.30
C LEU A 5 15.86 -1.09 10.35
N VAL A 6 15.92 -2.38 10.02
CA VAL A 6 15.63 -3.46 10.97
C VAL A 6 16.64 -3.45 12.12
N SER A 7 17.93 -3.27 11.86
CA SER A 7 18.95 -3.18 12.93
C SER A 7 18.73 -1.97 13.85
N LYS A 8 18.07 -0.93 13.34
CA LYS A 8 17.65 0.26 14.10
C LYS A 8 16.31 0.12 14.82
N GLY A 9 15.66 -1.05 14.75
CA GLY A 9 14.44 -1.36 15.51
C GLY A 9 13.13 -0.97 14.81
N VAL A 10 13.12 -0.84 13.49
CA VAL A 10 11.87 -0.67 12.74
C VAL A 10 11.04 -1.95 12.77
N GLU A 11 9.75 -1.80 13.05
CA GLU A 11 8.78 -2.92 13.10
C GLU A 11 7.99 -3.10 11.81
N GLU A 12 7.84 -2.03 11.02
CA GLU A 12 7.10 -2.08 9.76
C GLU A 12 7.76 -1.21 8.68
N ILE A 13 7.75 -1.69 7.43
CA ILE A 13 8.39 -1.03 6.30
C ILE A 13 7.41 -0.93 5.15
N ASP A 14 7.21 0.28 4.64
CA ASP A 14 6.49 0.53 3.39
C ASP A 14 7.53 0.79 2.29
N VAL A 15 7.60 -0.07 1.27
CA VAL A 15 8.49 0.10 0.10
C VAL A 15 7.69 0.46 -1.15
N VAL A 16 8.25 1.27 -2.03
CA VAL A 16 7.64 1.54 -3.34
C VAL A 16 8.10 0.48 -4.33
N CYS A 17 7.15 -0.15 -5.03
CA CYS A 17 7.50 -1.13 -6.05
C CYS A 17 8.26 -0.49 -7.22
N LYS A 18 9.08 -1.28 -7.91
CA LYS A 18 9.67 -0.88 -9.19
C LYS A 18 8.63 -1.00 -10.30
N ILE A 19 7.77 0.00 -10.40
CA ILE A 19 6.66 0.03 -11.38
C ILE A 19 7.11 -0.18 -12.83
N GLY A 20 8.33 0.25 -13.18
CA GLY A 20 8.90 0.01 -14.51
C GLY A 20 8.94 -1.47 -14.88
N TYR A 21 9.27 -2.36 -13.93
CA TYR A 21 9.28 -3.81 -14.19
C TYR A 21 7.88 -4.33 -14.51
N LEU A 22 6.88 -3.92 -13.74
CA LEU A 22 5.49 -4.31 -13.98
C LEU A 22 5.01 -3.88 -15.38
N ARG A 23 5.23 -2.60 -15.73
CA ARG A 23 4.76 -2.04 -17.02
C ARG A 23 5.54 -2.56 -18.23
N SER A 24 6.75 -3.07 -18.02
CA SER A 24 7.57 -3.70 -19.06
C SER A 24 7.39 -5.22 -19.14
N GLY A 25 6.47 -5.82 -18.37
CA GLY A 25 6.24 -7.26 -18.37
C GLY A 25 7.35 -8.09 -17.69
N MET A 26 8.25 -7.43 -16.96
CA MET A 26 9.36 -8.04 -16.22
C MET A 26 8.85 -8.55 -14.86
N PHE A 27 7.96 -9.53 -14.90
CA PHE A 27 7.21 -9.97 -13.72
C PHE A 27 8.07 -10.74 -12.71
N ASP A 28 9.04 -11.52 -13.18
CA ASP A 28 9.99 -12.19 -12.29
C ASP A 28 10.86 -11.18 -11.55
N GLU A 29 11.37 -10.16 -12.23
CA GLU A 29 12.16 -9.11 -11.61
C GLU A 29 11.34 -8.27 -10.62
N PHE A 30 10.07 -8.03 -10.92
CA PHE A 30 9.15 -7.37 -9.98
C PHE A 30 8.98 -8.20 -8.70
N ARG A 31 8.68 -9.50 -8.82
CA ARG A 31 8.50 -10.40 -7.67
C ARG A 31 9.80 -10.54 -6.87
N ASP A 32 10.92 -10.72 -7.55
CA ASP A 32 12.22 -10.97 -6.92
C ASP A 32 12.70 -9.72 -6.16
N ASP A 33 12.46 -8.51 -6.69
CA ASP A 33 12.76 -7.25 -6.00
C ASP A 33 12.00 -7.14 -4.66
N LEU A 34 10.71 -7.49 -4.66
CA LEU A 34 9.91 -7.54 -3.43
C LEU A 34 10.36 -8.66 -2.48
N SER A 35 10.71 -9.84 -3.01
CA SER A 35 11.18 -10.98 -2.21
C SER A 35 12.48 -10.65 -1.47
N VAL A 36 13.37 -9.88 -2.09
CA VAL A 36 14.59 -9.37 -1.44
C VAL A 36 14.26 -8.44 -0.28
N VAL A 37 13.23 -7.59 -0.41
CA VAL A 37 12.73 -6.74 0.69
C VAL A 37 12.21 -7.59 1.84
N VAL A 38 11.33 -8.55 1.57
CA VAL A 38 10.75 -9.45 2.58
C VAL A 38 11.85 -10.20 3.34
N LYS A 39 12.83 -10.75 2.61
CA LYS A 39 13.98 -11.43 3.22
C LYS A 39 14.79 -10.49 4.10
N ALA A 40 15.07 -9.27 3.64
CA ALA A 40 15.83 -8.29 4.40
C ALA A 40 15.06 -7.76 5.63
N ALA A 41 13.72 -7.79 5.59
CA ALA A 41 12.86 -7.37 6.69
C ALA A 41 12.91 -8.37 7.87
N ASN A 42 13.42 -9.59 7.67
CA ASN A 42 13.69 -10.56 8.73
C ASN A 42 12.49 -10.77 9.70
N GLY A 43 11.30 -10.93 9.14
CA GLY A 43 10.05 -11.14 9.89
C GLY A 43 9.34 -9.88 10.37
N LYS A 44 9.84 -8.67 10.03
CA LYS A 44 9.11 -7.41 10.22
C LYS A 44 8.05 -7.22 9.15
N ILE A 45 7.01 -6.45 9.45
CA ILE A 45 5.86 -6.25 8.55
C ILE A 45 6.32 -5.48 7.31
N THR A 46 5.95 -5.97 6.14
CA THR A 46 6.30 -5.40 4.84
C THR A 46 5.06 -4.98 4.06
N LYS A 47 5.09 -3.78 3.51
CA LYS A 47 3.99 -3.23 2.70
C LYS A 47 4.53 -2.72 1.38
N VAL A 48 3.94 -3.12 0.28
CA VAL A 48 4.32 -2.62 -1.05
C VAL A 48 3.35 -1.52 -1.49
N ILE A 49 3.88 -0.34 -1.80
CA ILE A 49 3.15 0.75 -2.44
C ILE A 49 3.11 0.45 -3.95
N LEU A 50 1.90 0.24 -4.46
CA LEU A 50 1.65 -0.10 -5.87
C LEU A 50 1.52 1.14 -6.77
N GLU A 51 1.29 2.31 -6.19
CA GLU A 51 1.02 3.56 -6.91
C GLU A 51 -0.17 3.42 -7.88
N THR A 52 -1.32 3.04 -7.32
CA THR A 52 -2.51 2.61 -8.06
C THR A 52 -3.08 3.66 -9.02
N SER A 53 -2.74 4.95 -8.84
CA SER A 53 -3.22 6.05 -9.68
C SER A 53 -2.75 5.96 -11.14
N ILE A 54 -1.71 5.17 -11.42
CA ILE A 54 -1.10 5.03 -12.74
C ILE A 54 -1.11 3.59 -13.26
N LEU A 55 -1.81 2.68 -12.57
CA LEU A 55 -1.98 1.29 -13.00
C LEU A 55 -3.31 1.09 -13.71
N THR A 56 -3.32 0.25 -14.74
CA THR A 56 -4.56 -0.36 -15.23
C THR A 56 -5.07 -1.41 -14.25
N ASP A 57 -6.32 -1.85 -14.42
CA ASP A 57 -6.87 -2.94 -13.59
C ASP A 57 -6.09 -4.25 -13.75
N GLU A 58 -5.61 -4.52 -14.97
CA GLU A 58 -4.79 -5.70 -15.29
C GLU A 58 -3.41 -5.62 -14.62
N GLU A 59 -2.76 -4.45 -14.68
CA GLU A 59 -1.49 -4.20 -14.00
C GLU A 59 -1.68 -4.29 -12.47
N LEU A 60 -2.77 -3.75 -11.93
CA LEU A 60 -3.10 -3.87 -10.50
C LEU A 60 -3.27 -5.34 -10.09
N GLN A 61 -4.06 -6.11 -10.83
CA GLN A 61 -4.25 -7.54 -10.57
C GLN A 61 -2.92 -8.28 -10.59
N LYS A 62 -2.06 -8.00 -11.58
CA LYS A 62 -0.74 -8.62 -11.68
C LYS A 62 0.16 -8.23 -10.51
N ALA A 63 0.18 -6.95 -10.13
CA ALA A 63 0.99 -6.46 -9.02
C ALA A 63 0.56 -7.09 -7.69
N VAL A 64 -0.74 -7.22 -7.44
CA VAL A 64 -1.26 -7.89 -6.23
C VAL A 64 -0.81 -9.35 -6.18
N GLU A 65 -0.96 -10.11 -7.27
CA GLU A 65 -0.56 -11.52 -7.30
C GLU A 65 0.95 -11.69 -7.06
N LEU A 66 1.78 -10.91 -7.76
CA LEU A 66 3.23 -10.96 -7.58
C LEU A 66 3.67 -10.53 -6.17
N SER A 67 2.92 -9.62 -5.53
CA SER A 67 3.18 -9.21 -4.15
C SER A 67 2.87 -10.33 -3.15
N ILE A 68 1.81 -11.11 -3.40
CA ILE A 68 1.47 -12.31 -2.62
C ILE A 68 2.57 -13.37 -2.81
N GLU A 69 2.96 -13.65 -4.06
CA GLU A 69 4.03 -14.61 -4.37
C GLU A 69 5.37 -14.24 -3.71
N ALA A 70 5.69 -12.94 -3.65
CA ALA A 70 6.89 -12.43 -2.99
C ALA A 70 6.84 -12.51 -1.45
N GLY A 71 5.67 -12.78 -0.86
CA GLY A 71 5.48 -12.88 0.58
C GLY A 71 5.31 -11.53 1.30
N MET A 72 4.82 -10.50 0.61
CA MET A 72 4.50 -9.21 1.25
C MET A 72 3.29 -9.34 2.19
N ASP A 73 3.30 -8.61 3.30
CA ASP A 73 2.18 -8.64 4.27
C ASP A 73 1.01 -7.74 3.85
N TYR A 74 1.31 -6.61 3.20
CA TYR A 74 0.33 -5.64 2.75
C TYR A 74 0.61 -5.14 1.33
N ILE A 75 -0.47 -4.82 0.62
CA ILE A 75 -0.48 -3.89 -0.52
C ILE A 75 -0.99 -2.53 -0.07
N LYS A 76 -0.40 -1.46 -0.59
CA LYS A 76 -0.72 -0.06 -0.28
C LYS A 76 -1.01 0.71 -1.55
N THR A 77 -2.02 1.57 -1.50
CA THR A 77 -2.48 2.35 -2.67
C THR A 77 -1.39 3.26 -3.24
N ALA A 78 -0.96 4.26 -2.46
CA ALA A 78 -0.21 5.40 -2.98
C ALA A 78 0.91 5.85 -2.04
N SER A 79 1.92 6.49 -2.63
CA SER A 79 3.00 7.16 -1.89
C SER A 79 2.57 8.50 -1.30
N GLY A 80 1.54 9.13 -1.89
CA GLY A 80 1.12 10.50 -1.60
C GLY A 80 1.74 11.55 -2.51
N PHE A 81 2.63 11.15 -3.44
CA PHE A 81 3.34 12.07 -4.32
C PHE A 81 2.90 11.99 -5.79
N ASN A 82 2.09 11.00 -6.17
CA ASN A 82 1.71 10.79 -7.56
C ASN A 82 0.21 10.50 -7.75
N GLY A 83 -0.49 11.43 -8.40
CA GLY A 83 -1.90 11.31 -8.73
C GLY A 83 -2.83 11.25 -7.50
N PRO A 84 -4.11 10.88 -7.70
CA PRO A 84 -5.03 10.67 -6.60
C PRO A 84 -4.58 9.53 -5.68
N GLY A 85 -4.82 9.68 -4.37
CA GLY A 85 -4.53 8.64 -3.37
C GLY A 85 -5.57 7.52 -3.35
N ALA A 86 -5.93 7.07 -2.15
CA ALA A 86 -6.95 6.05 -1.97
C ALA A 86 -8.33 6.55 -2.40
N THR A 87 -9.06 5.71 -3.15
CA THR A 87 -10.48 5.89 -3.45
C THR A 87 -11.24 4.62 -3.10
N VAL A 88 -12.52 4.74 -2.75
CA VAL A 88 -13.37 3.57 -2.40
C VAL A 88 -13.35 2.49 -3.49
N PRO A 89 -13.49 2.80 -4.80
CA PRO A 89 -13.43 1.77 -5.84
C PRO A 89 -12.08 1.04 -5.88
N ILE A 90 -10.97 1.76 -5.73
CA ILE A 90 -9.64 1.14 -5.74
C ILE A 90 -9.43 0.25 -4.51
N ILE A 91 -9.82 0.69 -3.31
CA ILE A 91 -9.72 -0.15 -2.11
C ILE A 91 -10.56 -1.41 -2.24
N LYS A 92 -11.80 -1.28 -2.72
CA LYS A 92 -12.66 -2.44 -2.96
C LYS A 92 -12.03 -3.42 -3.94
N ARG A 93 -11.44 -2.91 -5.04
CA ARG A 93 -10.77 -3.74 -6.04
C ARG A 93 -9.54 -4.45 -5.46
N MET A 94 -8.71 -3.73 -4.69
CA MET A 94 -7.57 -4.32 -3.99
C MET A 94 -8.00 -5.40 -3.00
N TYR A 95 -9.08 -5.16 -2.24
CA TYR A 95 -9.63 -6.14 -1.31
C TYR A 95 -10.13 -7.40 -2.00
N GLU A 96 -10.84 -7.27 -3.13
CA GLU A 96 -11.29 -8.40 -3.94
C GLU A 96 -10.12 -9.22 -4.48
N LEU A 97 -9.07 -8.57 -4.99
CA LEU A 97 -7.87 -9.22 -5.53
C LEU A 97 -7.04 -9.90 -4.44
N ALA A 98 -6.96 -9.25 -3.27
CA ALA A 98 -6.28 -9.77 -2.10
C ALA A 98 -6.91 -11.09 -1.64
N ALA A 99 -8.25 -11.19 -1.66
CA ALA A 99 -9.00 -12.41 -1.35
C ALA A 99 -8.57 -13.06 0.00
N GLY A 100 -8.20 -12.24 0.98
CA GLY A 100 -7.71 -12.69 2.30
C GLY A 100 -6.28 -13.24 2.33
N ARG A 101 -5.55 -13.21 1.19
CA ARG A 101 -4.15 -13.69 1.08
C ARG A 101 -3.11 -12.64 1.43
N ILE A 102 -3.48 -11.36 1.37
CA ILE A 102 -2.63 -10.19 1.70
C ILE A 102 -3.53 -9.08 2.26
N LYS A 103 -2.99 -8.19 3.09
CA LYS A 103 -3.77 -7.10 3.68
C LYS A 103 -3.73 -5.83 2.83
N VAL A 104 -4.71 -4.94 3.00
CA VAL A 104 -4.87 -3.71 2.24
C VAL A 104 -4.63 -2.48 3.13
N LYS A 105 -3.69 -1.62 2.75
CA LYS A 105 -3.47 -0.32 3.36
C LYS A 105 -3.94 0.81 2.44
N ALA A 106 -4.98 1.53 2.87
CA ALA A 106 -5.44 2.73 2.18
C ALA A 106 -4.57 3.93 2.58
N ALA A 107 -3.97 4.62 1.62
CA ALA A 107 -3.17 5.81 1.87
C ALA A 107 -3.36 6.89 0.80
N GLY A 108 -3.29 8.15 1.23
CA GLY A 108 -3.45 9.34 0.39
C GLY A 108 -4.90 9.82 0.31
N GLY A 109 -5.15 11.08 0.64
CA GLY A 109 -6.46 11.73 0.50
C GLY A 109 -7.50 11.41 1.58
N ILE A 110 -7.14 10.72 2.66
CA ILE A 110 -8.05 10.41 3.78
C ILE A 110 -7.96 11.55 4.80
N ARG A 111 -8.98 12.44 4.86
CA ARG A 111 -8.89 13.69 5.62
C ARG A 111 -9.91 13.81 6.73
N CYS A 112 -11.05 13.15 6.62
CA CYS A 112 -12.10 13.19 7.63
C CYS A 112 -12.53 11.79 8.11
N TRP A 113 -13.37 11.78 9.14
CA TRP A 113 -13.98 10.57 9.68
C TRP A 113 -14.72 9.77 8.60
N ASP A 114 -15.51 10.44 7.76
CA ASP A 114 -16.30 9.77 6.73
C ASP A 114 -15.42 9.10 5.67
N ASP A 115 -14.31 9.73 5.27
CA ASP A 115 -13.31 9.10 4.39
C ASP A 115 -12.75 7.84 5.03
N ALA A 116 -12.35 7.92 6.30
CA ALA A 116 -11.76 6.80 7.03
C ALA A 116 -12.72 5.61 7.12
N VAL A 117 -13.97 5.87 7.50
CA VAL A 117 -15.03 4.86 7.56
C VAL A 117 -15.30 4.27 6.17
N ALA A 118 -15.35 5.09 5.13
CA ALA A 118 -15.56 4.62 3.77
C ALA A 118 -14.44 3.68 3.30
N MET A 119 -13.18 3.98 3.61
CA MET A 119 -12.05 3.11 3.25
C MET A 119 -12.08 1.78 4.02
N VAL A 120 -12.41 1.80 5.32
CA VAL A 120 -12.54 0.56 6.13
C VAL A 120 -13.68 -0.30 5.58
N ASN A 121 -14.85 0.29 5.32
CA ASN A 121 -16.00 -0.43 4.75
C ASN A 121 -15.71 -0.98 3.34
N ALA A 122 -14.80 -0.36 2.60
CA ALA A 122 -14.35 -0.84 1.30
C ALA A 122 -13.36 -2.02 1.39
N GLY A 123 -12.84 -2.33 2.58
CA GLY A 123 -11.94 -3.47 2.81
C GLY A 123 -10.50 -3.09 3.19
N ALA A 124 -10.22 -1.84 3.55
CA ALA A 124 -8.89 -1.48 4.07
C ALA A 124 -8.69 -2.02 5.50
N ASP A 125 -7.58 -2.73 5.73
CA ASP A 125 -7.15 -3.19 7.06
C ASP A 125 -6.49 -2.08 7.88
N VAL A 126 -5.79 -1.16 7.21
CA VAL A 126 -5.04 -0.05 7.84
C VAL A 126 -5.18 1.21 7.00
N LEU A 127 -5.26 2.36 7.67
CA LEU A 127 -5.30 3.68 7.04
C LEU A 127 -3.99 4.44 7.26
N GLY A 128 -3.42 5.00 6.20
CA GLY A 128 -2.32 5.95 6.24
C GLY A 128 -2.84 7.37 6.02
N ALA A 129 -2.85 8.18 7.08
CA ALA A 129 -3.33 9.56 7.05
C ALA A 129 -2.47 10.47 7.94
N SER A 130 -2.09 11.64 7.43
CA SER A 130 -1.49 12.73 8.20
C SER A 130 -2.51 13.42 9.13
N SER A 131 -3.79 13.37 8.76
CA SER A 131 -4.92 13.97 9.48
C SER A 131 -5.47 13.11 10.62
N GLY A 132 -4.73 12.13 11.14
CA GLY A 132 -5.23 11.14 12.11
C GLY A 132 -5.94 11.75 13.34
N VAL A 133 -5.36 12.81 13.94
CA VAL A 133 -5.98 13.52 15.08
C VAL A 133 -7.29 14.18 14.66
N ALA A 134 -7.31 14.85 13.50
CA ALA A 134 -8.50 15.52 12.97
C ALA A 134 -9.62 14.51 12.65
N ILE A 135 -9.27 13.38 12.04
CA ILE A 135 -10.18 12.26 11.75
C ILE A 135 -10.87 11.79 13.03
N ILE A 136 -10.11 11.50 14.09
CA ILE A 136 -10.66 10.96 15.34
C ILE A 136 -11.43 12.01 16.15
N THR A 137 -11.02 13.28 16.11
CA THR A 137 -11.65 14.35 16.89
C THR A 137 -12.79 15.07 16.16
N GLY A 138 -12.97 14.81 14.86
CA GLY A 138 -13.89 15.57 14.01
C GLY A 138 -13.44 17.02 13.75
N ALA A 139 -12.20 17.37 14.11
CA ALA A 139 -11.64 18.69 13.81
C ALA A 139 -11.39 18.85 12.30
N LYS A 140 -11.36 20.10 11.82
CA LYS A 140 -10.95 20.36 10.43
C LYS A 140 -9.48 19.98 10.27
N SER A 141 -9.18 19.08 9.33
CA SER A 141 -7.81 18.85 8.88
C SER A 141 -7.26 20.10 8.20
N GLY A 142 -6.04 20.52 8.54
CA GLY A 142 -5.33 21.54 7.75
C GLY A 142 -4.94 21.00 6.37
N ASP A 143 -4.64 21.89 5.43
CA ASP A 143 -4.25 21.58 4.04
C ASP A 143 -2.81 21.00 3.95
N GLY A 144 -2.49 20.00 4.77
CA GLY A 144 -1.26 19.22 4.63
C GLY A 144 -1.46 18.12 3.59
N TYR A 145 -0.60 18.11 2.55
CA TYR A 145 -0.57 17.23 1.37
C TYR A 145 -1.53 16.03 1.39
#